data_AF-A0A7S3SSB9-F1
#
_entry.id   AF-A0A7S3SSB9-F1
#
_cell.length_a   1.000
_cell.length_b   1.000
_cell.length_c   1.000
_cell.angle_alpha   90.00
_cell.angle_beta   90.00
_cell.angle_gamma   90.00
#
_symmetry.space_group_name_H-M   'P 1'
#
loop_
_entity.id
_entity.type
_entity.pdbx_description
1 polymer ?
#
loop_
_entity_poly.entity_id
_entity_poly.type
_entity_poly.pdbx_seq_one_letter_code
_entity_poly.pdbx_strand_id
1 'polypeptide(L)'
;PRLSCPMSSLRHVVKSRPYRERSQPAARAKLGLLEKHKDYVLRARDFHKKQDTIHRMRDKAAAKNPDEFYFGMNRSQMTGGVHKKAKEAGPSGDELKAFRKDDATYVAMKHKMESQARIIRAHHHHLRRHRRPATASPPGCRRAAI
;
A
#
# COMPACT_ATOMS: atom_id res chain seq x y z
N PRO A 1 24.62 -60.84 -6.45
CA PRO A 1 24.54 -59.80 -7.49
C PRO A 1 23.09 -59.52 -7.94
N ARG A 2 22.47 -58.44 -7.45
CA ARG A 2 21.12 -58.03 -7.86
C ARG A 2 21.25 -57.06 -9.05
N LEU A 3 20.73 -57.46 -10.21
CA LEU A 3 20.71 -56.65 -11.42
C LEU A 3 19.78 -55.44 -11.20
N SER A 4 20.34 -54.23 -11.32
CA SER A 4 19.57 -52.99 -11.38
C SER A 4 18.88 -52.90 -12.73
N CYS A 5 17.55 -53.00 -12.75
CA CYS A 5 16.76 -52.77 -13.95
C CYS A 5 16.70 -51.26 -14.24
N PRO A 6 17.17 -50.76 -15.42
CA PRO A 6 17.13 -49.34 -15.74
C PRO A 6 15.72 -48.99 -16.21
N MET A 7 14.84 -48.62 -15.28
CA MET A 7 13.48 -48.19 -15.64
C MET A 7 13.45 -46.71 -16.02
N SER A 8 13.49 -46.45 -17.34
CA SER A 8 12.56 -45.55 -18.06
C SER A 8 13.22 -44.88 -19.28
N SER A 9 13.22 -45.55 -20.44
CA SER A 9 13.81 -45.00 -21.68
C SER A 9 12.83 -44.22 -22.58
N LEU A 10 11.52 -44.20 -22.31
CA LEU A 10 10.52 -43.56 -23.21
C LEU A 10 9.51 -42.61 -22.54
N ARG A 11 9.57 -42.38 -21.21
CA ARG A 11 8.62 -41.49 -20.50
C ARG A 11 8.76 -40.00 -20.87
N HIS A 12 9.87 -39.61 -21.52
CA HIS A 12 10.11 -38.24 -21.97
C HIS A 12 9.72 -37.98 -23.44
N VAL A 13 9.42 -39.02 -24.23
CA VAL A 13 9.11 -38.90 -25.67
C VAL A 13 7.67 -38.44 -25.91
N VAL A 14 6.74 -38.81 -25.01
CA VAL A 14 5.35 -38.35 -25.04
C VAL A 14 5.04 -37.61 -23.74
N LYS A 15 4.87 -36.29 -23.81
CA LYS A 15 4.49 -35.48 -22.63
C LYS A 15 3.08 -35.85 -22.18
N SER A 16 2.94 -36.35 -20.96
CA SER A 16 1.63 -36.54 -20.32
C SER A 16 0.95 -35.18 -20.09
N ARG A 17 -0.36 -35.10 -20.38
CA ARG A 17 -1.14 -33.88 -20.10
C ARG A 17 -1.27 -33.71 -18.58
N PRO A 18 -1.02 -32.50 -18.03
CA PRO A 18 -1.23 -32.26 -16.60
C PRO A 18 -2.72 -32.34 -16.28
N TYR A 19 -3.05 -32.96 -15.15
CA TYR A 19 -4.42 -32.94 -14.62
C TYR A 19 -4.76 -31.52 -14.15
N ARG A 20 -5.94 -31.02 -14.53
CA ARG A 20 -6.44 -29.70 -14.13
C ARG A 20 -7.30 -29.82 -12.88
N GLU A 21 -7.13 -28.89 -11.96
CA GLU A 21 -7.94 -28.82 -10.74
C GLU A 21 -9.35 -28.29 -11.05
N ARG A 22 -10.37 -28.78 -10.31
CA ARG A 22 -11.77 -28.38 -10.49
C ARG A 22 -12.09 -27.11 -9.69
N SER A 23 -12.91 -26.22 -10.28
CA SER A 23 -13.45 -25.01 -9.64
C SER A 23 -14.55 -25.33 -8.61
N GLN A 24 -14.93 -24.31 -7.82
CA GLN A 24 -16.07 -24.37 -6.91
C GLN A 24 -17.39 -24.42 -7.71
N PRO A 25 -18.41 -25.23 -7.30
CA PRO A 25 -19.71 -25.23 -7.94
C PRO A 25 -20.38 -23.85 -7.88
N ALA A 26 -21.05 -23.44 -8.96
CA ALA A 26 -21.66 -22.12 -9.08
C ALA A 26 -22.66 -21.81 -7.95
N ALA A 27 -23.47 -22.79 -7.54
CA ALA A 27 -24.41 -22.65 -6.41
C ALA A 27 -23.73 -22.28 -5.08
N ARG A 28 -22.43 -22.59 -4.92
CA ARG A 28 -21.63 -22.33 -3.72
C ARG A 28 -20.58 -21.23 -3.93
N ALA A 29 -20.67 -20.46 -5.00
CA ALA A 29 -19.72 -19.38 -5.30
C ALA A 29 -19.65 -18.32 -4.17
N LYS A 30 -20.73 -18.13 -3.42
CA LYS A 30 -20.79 -17.22 -2.25
C LYS A 30 -19.75 -17.55 -1.18
N LEU A 31 -19.32 -18.80 -1.05
CA LEU A 31 -18.37 -19.26 -0.03
C LEU A 31 -16.90 -18.95 -0.38
N GLY A 32 -16.65 -18.34 -1.55
CA GLY A 32 -15.31 -18.06 -2.03
C GLY A 32 -14.65 -19.28 -2.68
N LEU A 33 -13.30 -19.26 -2.70
CA LEU A 33 -12.49 -20.28 -3.36
C LEU A 33 -12.63 -21.63 -2.64
N LEU A 34 -12.81 -22.71 -3.41
CA LEU A 34 -12.80 -24.08 -2.87
C LEU A 34 -11.38 -24.49 -2.53
N GLU A 35 -11.10 -24.49 -1.23
CA GLU A 35 -9.85 -24.95 -0.69
C GLU A 35 -9.53 -26.41 -1.09
N LYS A 36 -8.27 -26.65 -1.44
CA LYS A 36 -7.74 -27.99 -1.75
C LYS A 36 -6.72 -28.43 -0.71
N HIS A 37 -6.27 -29.68 -0.81
CA HIS A 37 -5.31 -30.25 0.15
C HIS A 37 -4.02 -29.41 0.29
N LYS A 38 -3.53 -28.80 -0.80
CA LYS A 38 -2.36 -27.92 -0.76
C LYS A 38 -2.59 -26.72 0.17
N ASP A 39 -3.75 -26.08 0.05
CA ASP A 39 -4.13 -24.93 0.87
C ASP A 39 -4.38 -25.34 2.33
N TYR A 40 -4.99 -26.51 2.56
CA TYR A 40 -5.15 -27.11 3.89
C TYR A 40 -3.80 -27.28 4.58
N VAL A 41 -2.82 -27.85 3.89
CA VAL A 41 -1.48 -28.09 4.45
C VAL A 41 -0.83 -26.75 4.84
N LEU A 42 -0.97 -25.70 4.02
CA LEU A 42 -0.46 -24.37 4.35
C LEU A 42 -1.13 -23.81 5.61
N ARG A 43 -2.47 -23.83 5.66
CA ARG A 43 -3.22 -23.35 6.83
C ARG A 43 -2.90 -24.14 8.10
N ALA A 44 -2.82 -25.46 8.02
CA ALA A 44 -2.50 -26.32 9.16
C ALA A 44 -1.10 -26.01 9.71
N ARG A 45 -0.11 -25.85 8.81
CA ARG A 45 1.25 -25.44 9.20
C ARG A 45 1.25 -24.08 9.88
N ASP A 46 0.52 -23.11 9.34
CA ASP A 46 0.46 -21.76 9.93
C ASP A 46 -0.27 -21.75 11.28
N PHE A 47 -1.31 -22.57 11.42
CA PHE A 47 -2.00 -22.74 12.70
C PHE A 47 -1.08 -23.35 13.75
N HIS A 48 -0.37 -24.44 13.44
CA HIS A 48 0.57 -25.05 14.38
C HIS A 48 1.72 -24.11 14.75
N LYS A 49 2.30 -23.38 13.79
CA LYS A 49 3.33 -22.36 14.09
C LYS A 49 2.85 -21.33 15.11
N LYS A 50 1.61 -20.85 14.96
CA LYS A 50 0.99 -19.90 15.90
C LYS A 50 0.77 -20.53 17.26
N GLN A 51 0.26 -21.77 17.31
CA GLN A 51 0.08 -22.52 18.57
C GLN A 51 1.41 -22.70 19.30
N ASP A 52 2.46 -23.15 18.60
CA ASP A 52 3.79 -23.36 19.17
C ASP A 52 4.38 -22.06 19.72
N THR A 53 4.19 -20.95 19.01
CA THR A 53 4.65 -19.63 19.45
C THR A 53 3.92 -19.19 20.71
N ILE A 54 2.59 -19.38 20.78
CA ILE A 54 1.80 -19.07 21.96
C ILE A 54 2.23 -19.95 23.15
N HIS A 55 2.45 -21.24 22.93
CA HIS A 55 2.91 -22.15 23.98
C HIS A 55 4.26 -21.71 24.54
N ARG A 56 5.25 -21.45 23.69
CA ARG A 56 6.56 -20.93 24.13
C ARG A 56 6.45 -19.59 24.88
N MET A 57 5.54 -18.70 24.47
CA MET A 57 5.31 -17.45 25.19
C MET A 57 4.69 -17.68 26.57
N ARG A 58 3.79 -18.66 26.71
CA ARG A 58 3.22 -19.05 28.00
C ARG A 58 4.28 -19.63 28.93
N ASP A 59 5.13 -20.52 28.42
CA ASP A 59 6.19 -21.15 29.22
C ASP A 59 7.19 -20.09 29.72
N LYS A 60 7.60 -19.17 28.83
CA LYS A 60 8.44 -18.02 29.21
C LYS A 60 7.78 -17.12 30.24
N ALA A 61 6.48 -16.87 30.11
CA ALA A 61 5.75 -16.05 31.07
C ALA A 61 5.63 -16.75 32.43
N ALA A 62 5.46 -18.07 32.45
CA ALA A 62 5.40 -18.87 33.68
C ALA A 62 6.77 -18.96 34.38
N ALA A 63 7.86 -19.03 33.62
CA ALA A 63 9.23 -19.08 34.14
C ALA A 63 9.82 -17.69 34.47
N LYS A 64 9.03 -16.61 34.42
CA LYS A 64 9.52 -15.25 34.65
C LYS A 64 9.90 -15.04 36.12
N ASN A 65 11.09 -14.49 36.35
CA ASN A 65 11.52 -14.07 37.69
C ASN A 65 10.92 -12.68 38.02
N PRO A 66 10.19 -12.50 39.13
CA PRO A 66 9.65 -11.19 39.53
C PRO A 66 10.73 -10.13 39.81
N ASP A 67 11.94 -10.55 40.19
CA ASP A 67 13.03 -9.64 40.57
C ASP A 67 13.98 -9.32 39.40
N GLU A 68 13.65 -9.77 38.17
CA GLU A 68 14.51 -9.50 37.02
C GLU A 68 14.54 -8.00 36.68
N PHE A 69 15.75 -7.46 36.55
CA PHE A 69 15.97 -6.07 36.16
C PHE A 69 16.87 -5.97 34.94
N TYR A 70 16.40 -5.23 33.93
CA TYR A 70 17.17 -4.88 32.73
C TYR A 70 17.26 -3.37 32.61
N PHE A 71 18.43 -2.82 32.27
CA PHE A 71 18.64 -1.36 32.13
C PHE A 71 17.68 -0.68 31.14
N GLY A 72 17.12 -1.43 30.17
CA GLY A 72 16.09 -0.94 29.25
C GLY A 72 14.79 -0.52 29.94
N MET A 73 14.47 -1.09 31.12
CA MET A 73 13.29 -0.76 31.90
C MET A 73 13.25 0.71 32.35
N ASN A 74 14.41 1.38 32.45
CA ASN A 74 14.47 2.81 32.80
C ASN A 74 13.85 3.71 31.73
N ARG A 75 13.92 3.28 30.46
CA ARG A 75 13.43 4.07 29.30
C ARG A 75 12.06 3.61 28.82
N SER A 76 11.64 2.40 29.18
CA SER A 76 10.39 1.79 28.71
C SER A 76 9.41 1.61 29.84
N GLN A 77 8.15 2.01 29.65
CA GLN A 77 7.11 1.86 30.66
C GLN A 77 6.06 0.83 30.23
N MET A 78 5.53 0.09 31.20
CA MET A 78 4.35 -0.75 31.02
C MET A 78 3.11 0.04 31.43
N THR A 79 2.13 0.16 30.54
CA THR A 79 0.85 0.81 30.86
C THR A 79 -0.28 -0.19 30.63
N GLY A 80 -1.06 -0.50 31.66
CA GLY A 80 -2.16 -1.47 31.56
C GLY A 80 -1.70 -2.87 31.12
N GLY A 81 -0.52 -3.31 31.55
CA GLY A 81 0.04 -4.63 31.21
C GLY A 81 0.67 -4.75 29.81
N VAL A 82 0.58 -3.71 28.97
CA VAL A 82 1.21 -3.70 27.64
C VAL A 82 2.47 -2.83 27.66
N HIS A 83 3.56 -3.37 27.12
CA HIS A 83 4.82 -2.66 26.97
C HIS A 83 4.69 -1.58 25.89
N LYS A 84 4.85 -0.31 26.28
CA LYS A 84 4.91 0.81 25.34
C LYS A 84 6.35 1.24 25.19
N LYS A 85 6.86 1.18 23.96
CA LYS A 85 8.12 1.85 23.64
C LYS A 85 7.94 3.35 23.90
N ALA A 86 8.93 3.98 24.52
CA ALA A 86 8.94 5.43 24.64
C ALA A 86 8.79 6.03 23.24
N LYS A 87 7.84 6.95 23.08
CA LYS A 87 7.81 7.78 21.88
C LYS A 87 9.08 8.60 21.89
N GLU A 88 9.67 8.79 20.71
CA GLU A 88 10.77 9.74 20.57
C GLU A 88 10.32 11.10 21.12
N ALA A 89 11.21 11.79 21.83
CA ALA A 89 10.90 13.09 22.37
C ALA A 89 10.49 13.99 21.20
N GLY A 90 9.25 14.49 21.23
CA GLY A 90 8.78 15.45 20.26
C GLY A 90 9.57 16.75 20.35
N PRO A 91 9.49 17.60 19.32
CA PRO A 91 10.16 18.89 19.33
C PRO A 91 9.76 19.71 20.55
N SER A 92 10.72 20.49 21.07
CA SER A 92 10.52 21.36 22.22
C SER A 92 9.40 22.38 21.95
N GLY A 93 8.80 22.93 23.01
CA GLY A 93 7.72 23.91 22.89
C GLY A 93 8.10 25.12 22.03
N ASP A 94 9.37 25.54 22.08
CA ASP A 94 9.87 26.65 21.28
C ASP A 94 10.14 26.25 19.82
N GLU A 95 10.61 25.03 19.58
CA GLU A 95 10.73 24.46 18.22
C GLU A 95 9.35 24.34 17.56
N LEU A 96 8.33 23.94 18.32
CA LEU A 96 6.94 23.90 17.84
C LEU A 96 6.42 25.30 17.46
N LYS A 97 6.80 26.35 18.19
CA LYS A 97 6.42 27.73 17.84
C LYS A 97 7.13 28.18 16.56
N ALA A 98 8.40 27.82 16.38
CA ALA A 98 9.14 28.09 15.16
C ALA A 98 8.46 27.41 13.96
N PHE A 99 8.16 26.11 14.06
CA PHE A 99 7.45 25.38 13.00
C PHE A 99 6.09 26.00 12.66
N ARG A 100 5.29 26.36 13.68
CA ARG A 100 3.99 27.02 13.46
C ARG A 100 4.13 28.37 12.76
N LYS A 101 5.17 29.14 13.07
CA LYS A 101 5.45 30.42 12.43
C LYS A 101 5.82 30.20 10.97
N ASP A 102 6.73 29.28 10.71
CA ASP A 102 7.19 28.95 9.36
C ASP A 102 6.02 28.45 8.49
N ASP A 103 5.20 27.54 9.02
CA ASP A 103 3.98 27.05 8.36
C ASP A 103 3.01 28.19 8.02
N ALA A 104 2.77 29.10 8.97
CA ALA A 104 1.90 30.25 8.73
C ALA A 104 2.44 31.17 7.62
N THR A 105 3.75 31.40 7.58
CA THR A 105 4.38 32.21 6.51
C THR A 105 4.28 31.52 5.15
N TYR A 106 4.49 30.20 5.10
CA TYR A 106 4.39 29.42 3.87
C TYR A 106 2.97 29.42 3.31
N VAL A 107 1.97 29.22 4.16
CA VAL A 107 0.55 29.24 3.78
C VAL A 107 0.16 30.64 3.28
N ALA A 108 0.56 31.70 3.97
CA ALA A 108 0.30 33.07 3.53
C ALA A 108 0.94 33.39 2.18
N MET A 109 2.19 32.96 1.97
CA MET A 109 2.89 33.07 0.69
C MET A 109 2.13 32.31 -0.41
N LYS A 110 1.74 31.06 -0.15
CA LYS A 110 1.01 30.22 -1.11
C LYS A 110 -0.32 30.85 -1.53
N HIS A 111 -1.08 31.38 -0.57
CA HIS A 111 -2.33 32.10 -0.84
C HIS A 111 -2.12 33.32 -1.73
N LYS A 112 -1.06 34.11 -1.50
CA LYS A 112 -0.72 35.26 -2.36
C LYS A 112 -0.37 34.82 -3.78
N MET A 113 0.40 33.75 -3.94
CA MET A 113 0.74 33.24 -5.26
C MET A 113 -0.51 32.74 -6.00
N GLU A 114 -1.42 32.05 -5.31
CA GLU A 114 -2.65 31.54 -5.90
C GLU A 114 -3.62 32.66 -6.28
N SER A 115 -3.76 33.70 -5.46
CA SER A 115 -4.59 34.86 -5.79
C SER A 115 -4.06 35.61 -7.01
N GLN A 116 -2.74 35.82 -7.10
CA GLN A 116 -2.09 36.40 -8.27
C GLN A 116 -2.28 35.52 -9.52
N ALA A 117 -2.09 34.20 -9.39
CA ALA A 117 -2.34 33.27 -10.49
C ALA A 117 -3.81 33.26 -10.95
N ARG A 118 -4.77 33.54 -10.07
CA ARG A 118 -6.20 33.70 -10.44
C ARG A 118 -6.43 34.98 -11.23
N ILE A 119 -5.82 36.10 -10.81
CA ILE A 119 -5.92 37.38 -11.52
C ILE A 119 -5.32 37.24 -12.93
N ILE A 120 -4.11 36.67 -13.05
CA ILE A 120 -3.45 36.46 -14.34
C ILE A 120 -4.30 35.55 -15.24
N ARG A 121 -4.87 34.47 -14.69
CA ARG A 121 -5.79 33.59 -15.45
C ARG A 121 -7.03 34.33 -15.93
N ALA A 122 -7.67 35.13 -15.08
CA ALA A 122 -8.84 35.93 -15.45
C ALA A 122 -8.50 36.96 -16.54
N HIS A 123 -7.37 37.65 -16.40
CA HIS A 123 -6.84 38.58 -17.40
C HIS A 123 -6.57 37.88 -18.75
N HIS A 124 -5.93 36.70 -18.72
CA HIS A 124 -5.71 35.89 -19.93
C HIS A 124 -7.03 35.47 -20.60
N HIS A 125 -8.05 35.07 -19.83
CA HIS A 125 -9.38 34.76 -20.36
C HIS A 125 -10.05 35.99 -21.00
N HIS A 126 -9.91 37.17 -20.41
CA HIS A 126 -10.44 38.43 -20.97
C HIS A 126 -9.77 38.78 -22.30
N LEU A 127 -8.43 38.74 -22.37
CA LEU A 127 -7.68 38.96 -23.62
C LEU A 127 -8.04 37.95 -24.71
N ARG A 128 -8.27 36.68 -24.35
CA ARG A 128 -8.76 35.66 -25.31
C ARG A 128 -10.12 36.00 -25.90
N ARG A 129 -11.03 36.61 -25.13
CA ARG A 129 -12.36 37.03 -25.63
C ARG A 129 -12.28 38.19 -26.61
N HIS A 130 -11.32 39.10 -26.43
CA HIS A 130 -11.15 40.28 -27.28
C HIS A 130 -10.16 40.09 -28.45
N ARG A 131 -9.53 38.92 -28.56
CA ARG A 131 -8.69 38.58 -29.72
C ARG A 131 -9.59 38.23 -30.91
N ARG A 132 -9.83 39.19 -31.82
CA ARG A 132 -10.47 38.90 -33.11
C ARG A 132 -9.64 37.83 -33.85
N PRO A 133 -10.25 36.77 -34.41
CA PRO A 133 -9.51 35.78 -35.19
C PRO A 133 -8.90 36.47 -36.42
N ALA A 134 -7.60 36.32 -36.61
CA ALA A 134 -6.83 36.96 -37.68
C ALA A 134 -7.11 36.40 -39.10
N THR A 135 -8.22 35.67 -39.28
CA THR A 135 -8.53 34.95 -40.52
C THR A 135 -9.99 35.12 -40.99
N ALA A 136 -10.66 36.21 -40.62
CA ALA A 136 -11.93 36.57 -41.24
C ALA A 136 -11.66 37.41 -42.50
N SER A 137 -11.38 36.74 -43.62
CA SER A 137 -11.39 37.35 -44.96
C SER A 137 -12.75 38.01 -45.22
N PRO A 138 -12.83 39.24 -45.78
CA PRO A 138 -14.10 39.89 -46.04
C PRO A 138 -14.88 39.13 -47.13
N PRO A 139 -16.23 39.10 -47.07
CA PRO A 139 -17.03 38.38 -48.06
C PRO A 139 -16.79 38.98 -49.45
N GLY A 140 -16.18 38.19 -50.32
CA GLY A 140 -15.91 38.56 -51.71
C GLY A 140 -17.20 38.91 -52.45
N CYS A 141 -17.16 40.02 -53.18
CA CYS A 141 -18.16 40.38 -54.18
C CYS A 141 -18.29 39.23 -55.19
N ARG A 142 -19.45 38.57 -55.22
CA ARG A 142 -19.80 37.62 -56.29
C ARG A 142 -19.99 38.42 -57.57
N ARG A 143 -19.03 38.30 -58.48
CA ARG A 143 -19.15 38.76 -59.87
C ARG A 143 -20.23 37.91 -60.54
N ALA A 144 -21.33 38.53 -60.97
CA ALA A 144 -22.33 37.90 -61.81
C ALA A 144 -21.71 37.61 -63.18
N ALA A 145 -21.79 36.35 -63.61
CA ALA A 145 -21.48 35.95 -64.97
C ALA A 145 -22.71 36.24 -65.85
N ILE A 146 -22.47 36.97 -66.94
CA ILE A 146 -23.23 36.92 -68.20
C ILE A 146 -22.19 36.53 -69.25
#